data_AF-A0AAU5YN38-F1
#
_entry.id   AF-A0AAU5YN38-F1
#
_cell.length_a   1.000
_cell.length_b   1.000
_cell.length_c   1.000
_cell.angle_alpha   90.00
_cell.angle_beta   90.00
_cell.angle_gamma   90.00
#
_symmetry.space_group_name_H-M   'P 1'
#
loop_
_entity.id
_entity.type
_entity.pdbx_description
1 polymer ?
#
loop_
_entity_poly.entity_id
_entity_poly.type
_entity_poly.pdbx_seq_one_letter_code
_entity_poly.pdbx_strand_id
1 'polypeptide(L)'
;MAELRFRGLLRDRERAHERSPSRDHERSLDGERHTAWSRRRVRALLAVLITAAVVVPLTAATRPSIPAPAPAALAPPTAATLGEAYAANRANAELASRMAAAHGDRHRAASDRALAAPSRRLLSFDGRGSGRAVEVFGDLAHADRVAVLVPGSDTSLDTYERFRAGAAALHDRLPRPSGSRQTGSRRRAEPRTAVVAWLGYTTPGTISTTVITPTRAAEAAPALREFIGTLRAVTGPDSHVILLCHSYGTVVCGRAAAHLDVTDLVLLGSPGIGVESAADLHTRARVWAARGADDWVGDVPHADADLFGTTVGFGTDPLSPSFGAHVFAAGSGGHSDYFTPGSASLANLARIVLGDTREVTRA
;
A
#
# COMPACT_ATOMS: atom_id res chain seq x y z
N MET A 1 -57.41 47.84 -14.92
CA MET A 1 -58.23 48.78 -14.11
C MET A 1 -57.32 49.34 -13.02
N ALA A 2 -56.74 50.52 -13.29
CA ALA A 2 -57.05 51.80 -12.59
C ALA A 2 -56.58 51.75 -11.12
N GLU A 3 -55.37 52.20 -10.75
CA GLU A 3 -54.88 53.60 -10.62
C GLU A 3 -55.66 54.45 -9.62
N LEU A 4 -55.01 54.84 -8.50
CA LEU A 4 -55.20 56.08 -7.71
C LEU A 4 -54.03 56.14 -6.67
N ARG A 5 -53.00 57.00 -6.80
CA ARG A 5 -52.91 58.47 -6.52
C ARG A 5 -53.32 58.80 -5.05
N PHE A 6 -52.65 59.62 -4.22
CA PHE A 6 -51.74 60.76 -4.46
C PHE A 6 -51.15 61.33 -3.12
N ARG A 7 -49.92 61.91 -3.21
CA ARG A 7 -49.32 63.10 -2.52
C ARG A 7 -49.60 63.42 -1.04
N GLY A 8 -48.58 63.64 -0.20
CA GLY A 8 -47.83 64.91 0.01
C GLY A 8 -47.94 65.30 1.51
N LEU A 9 -47.11 66.08 2.22
CA LEU A 9 -46.05 67.06 1.94
C LEU A 9 -45.36 67.43 3.30
N LEU A 10 -44.04 67.61 3.29
CA LEU A 10 -43.18 68.62 3.98
C LEU A 10 -43.47 69.15 5.42
N ARG A 11 -42.44 69.12 6.28
CA ARG A 11 -41.73 70.26 6.95
C ARG A 11 -40.84 69.75 8.11
N ASP A 12 -39.50 69.88 8.08
CA ASP A 12 -38.62 71.06 8.32
C ASP A 12 -38.22 71.28 9.80
N ARG A 13 -36.92 71.10 10.10
CA ARG A 13 -35.99 71.88 10.97
C ARG A 13 -34.86 70.98 11.50
N GLU A 14 -33.62 71.12 11.00
CA GLU A 14 -32.53 71.97 11.54
C GLU A 14 -32.12 71.60 12.98
N ARG A 15 -30.86 71.51 13.42
CA ARG A 15 -29.46 71.53 12.93
C ARG A 15 -28.60 71.26 14.19
N ALA A 16 -27.46 70.59 14.05
CA ALA A 16 -26.17 70.84 14.74
C ALA A 16 -25.32 69.55 14.71
N HIS A 17 -24.40 69.36 13.75
CA HIS A 17 -22.98 69.74 13.78
C HIS A 17 -22.14 69.08 14.89
N GLU A 18 -21.41 68.02 14.53
CA GLU A 18 -19.96 67.94 14.79
C GLU A 18 -19.31 66.84 13.91
N ARG A 19 -18.15 67.17 13.32
CA ARG A 19 -17.36 66.33 12.42
C ARG A 19 -16.29 65.57 13.22
N SER A 20 -16.08 64.28 12.91
CA SER A 20 -14.81 63.56 13.12
C SER A 20 -14.80 62.24 12.31
N PRO A 21 -13.64 61.59 12.05
CA PRO A 21 -13.18 61.32 10.68
C PRO A 21 -13.21 59.83 10.26
N SER A 22 -13.25 59.63 8.94
CA SER A 22 -12.79 58.47 8.13
C SER A 22 -12.75 57.05 8.76
N ARG A 23 -13.65 56.18 8.27
CA ARG A 23 -13.81 54.75 8.59
C ARG A 23 -12.83 53.79 7.88
N ASP A 24 -11.74 54.28 7.29
CA ASP A 24 -10.91 53.47 6.38
C ASP A 24 -9.55 53.00 6.94
N HIS A 25 -9.33 53.07 8.26
CA HIS A 25 -8.11 52.53 8.90
C HIS A 25 -8.32 51.44 9.96
N GLU A 26 -9.55 51.17 10.42
CA GLU A 26 -9.78 50.10 11.42
C GLU A 26 -9.96 48.71 10.83
N ARG A 27 -10.27 48.60 9.52
CA ARG A 27 -10.53 47.29 8.88
C ARG A 27 -9.27 46.49 8.53
N SER A 28 -8.08 47.11 8.58
CA SER A 28 -6.81 46.43 8.24
C SER A 28 -6.15 45.73 9.44
N LEU A 29 -6.39 46.19 10.68
CA LEU A 29 -5.67 45.70 11.86
C LEU A 29 -6.34 44.49 12.53
N ASP A 30 -7.65 44.30 12.34
CA ASP A 30 -8.37 43.15 12.91
C ASP A 30 -8.20 41.86 12.10
N GLY A 31 -7.96 41.96 10.79
CA GLY A 31 -7.63 40.82 9.94
C GLY A 31 -6.25 40.21 10.25
N GLU A 32 -5.26 41.05 10.59
CA GLU A 32 -3.91 40.60 10.95
C GLU A 32 -3.85 40.03 12.38
N ARG A 33 -4.63 40.57 13.32
CA ARG A 33 -4.69 40.06 14.71
C ARG A 33 -5.37 38.69 14.80
N HIS A 34 -6.44 38.46 14.04
CA HIS A 34 -7.12 37.16 14.01
C HIS A 34 -6.28 36.05 13.34
N THR A 35 -5.50 36.39 12.31
CA THR A 35 -4.61 35.43 11.62
C THR A 35 -3.34 35.13 12.39
N ALA A 36 -2.78 36.09 13.14
CA ALA A 36 -1.64 35.83 14.02
C ALA A 36 -2.02 34.96 15.23
N TRP A 37 -3.24 35.11 15.74
CA TRP A 37 -3.76 34.33 16.87
C TRP A 37 -4.06 32.87 16.49
N SER A 38 -4.60 32.63 15.29
CA SER A 38 -4.81 31.27 14.77
C SER A 38 -3.48 30.56 14.48
N ARG A 39 -2.48 31.26 13.93
CA ARG A 39 -1.14 30.70 13.68
C ARG A 39 -0.40 30.29 14.97
N ARG A 40 -0.56 31.04 16.08
CA ARG A 40 0.02 30.66 17.38
C ARG A 40 -0.65 29.41 17.96
N ARG A 41 -1.97 29.26 17.80
CA ARG A 41 -2.71 28.06 18.23
C ARG A 41 -2.35 26.83 17.41
N VAL A 42 -2.18 26.98 16.09
CA VAL A 42 -1.71 25.92 15.19
C VAL A 42 -0.27 25.51 15.53
N ARG A 43 0.62 26.46 15.81
CA ARG A 43 1.99 26.17 16.25
C ARG A 43 2.06 25.52 17.62
N ALA A 44 1.18 25.89 18.56
CA ALA A 44 1.09 25.26 19.87
C ALA A 44 0.53 23.83 19.77
N LEU A 45 -0.47 23.59 18.92
CA LEU A 45 -0.99 22.25 18.60
C LEU A 45 0.08 21.37 17.93
N LEU A 46 0.83 21.92 16.98
CA LEU A 46 1.98 21.23 16.36
C LEU A 46 3.08 20.95 17.37
N ALA A 47 3.39 21.88 18.28
CA ALA A 47 4.39 21.65 19.33
C ALA A 47 3.95 20.57 20.33
N VAL A 48 2.67 20.51 20.70
CA VAL A 48 2.13 19.45 21.56
C VAL A 48 2.11 18.11 20.82
N LEU A 49 1.78 18.08 19.53
CA LEU A 49 1.87 16.87 18.69
C LEU A 49 3.32 16.37 18.54
N ILE A 50 4.28 17.29 18.35
CA ILE A 50 5.72 16.96 18.27
C ILE A 50 6.22 16.47 19.62
N THR A 51 5.81 17.10 20.72
CA THR A 51 6.23 16.67 22.07
C THR A 51 5.61 15.32 22.44
N ALA A 52 4.35 15.06 22.06
CA ALA A 52 3.72 13.74 22.20
C ALA A 52 4.37 12.69 21.29
N ALA A 53 4.81 13.05 20.08
CA ALA A 53 5.52 12.16 19.15
C ALA A 53 6.96 11.84 19.59
N VAL A 54 7.60 12.73 20.35
CA VAL A 54 8.98 12.54 20.84
C VAL A 54 9.03 11.87 22.22
N VAL A 55 8.02 12.06 23.08
CA VAL A 55 8.05 11.55 24.47
C VAL A 55 7.35 10.19 24.63
N VAL A 56 6.52 9.74 23.68
CA VAL A 56 5.79 8.46 23.78
C VAL A 56 6.46 7.20 23.15
N PRO A 57 7.60 7.22 22.41
CA PRO A 57 8.18 5.97 21.92
C PRO A 57 8.97 5.17 22.97
N LEU A 58 8.87 5.48 24.27
CA LEU A 58 9.50 4.71 25.35
C LEU A 58 8.60 3.61 25.96
N THR A 59 7.37 3.46 25.48
CA THR A 59 6.54 2.29 25.78
C THR A 59 6.15 1.58 24.49
N ALA A 60 7.15 1.13 23.71
CA ALA A 60 6.94 -0.03 22.87
C ALA A 60 6.63 -1.20 23.82
N ALA A 61 5.34 -1.44 24.04
CA ALA A 61 4.86 -2.54 24.86
C ALA A 61 5.58 -3.82 24.42
N THR A 62 6.48 -4.31 25.27
CA THR A 62 7.14 -5.60 25.14
C THR A 62 6.05 -6.65 25.29
N ARG A 63 5.32 -6.93 24.21
CA ARG A 63 4.48 -8.12 24.14
C ARG A 63 5.43 -9.29 24.35
N PRO A 64 5.16 -10.21 25.29
CA PRO A 64 5.96 -11.42 25.40
C PRO A 64 6.01 -12.08 24.01
N SER A 65 7.21 -12.40 23.55
CA SER A 65 7.41 -12.99 22.24
C SER A 65 6.66 -14.31 22.19
N ILE A 66 5.63 -14.40 21.33
CA ILE A 66 4.88 -15.64 21.15
C ILE A 66 5.88 -16.72 20.69
N PRO A 67 6.00 -17.84 21.42
CA PRO A 67 6.93 -18.89 21.05
C PRO A 67 6.57 -19.47 19.68
N ALA A 68 7.55 -19.58 18.81
CA ALA A 68 7.42 -20.22 17.50
C ALA A 68 8.70 -21.03 17.20
N PRO A 69 8.61 -22.11 16.42
CA PRO A 69 9.78 -22.88 16.02
C PRO A 69 10.69 -22.04 15.13
N ALA A 70 11.96 -22.45 15.01
CA ALA A 70 12.79 -21.94 13.93
C ALA A 70 12.14 -22.29 12.57
N PRO A 71 12.29 -21.42 11.54
CA PRO A 71 11.79 -21.71 10.20
C PRO A 71 12.30 -23.06 9.67
N ALA A 72 11.54 -23.67 8.79
CA ALA A 72 11.95 -24.92 8.15
C ALA A 72 13.28 -24.70 7.40
N ALA A 73 14.28 -25.54 7.70
CA ALA A 73 15.56 -25.53 7.00
C ALA A 73 15.39 -26.20 5.63
N LEU A 74 15.25 -25.39 4.59
CA LEU A 74 15.04 -25.84 3.21
C LEU A 74 16.18 -25.34 2.32
N ALA A 75 16.56 -26.15 1.34
CA ALA A 75 17.32 -25.64 0.21
C ALA A 75 16.46 -24.63 -0.58
N PRO A 76 17.08 -23.70 -1.33
CA PRO A 76 16.33 -22.80 -2.21
C PRO A 76 15.36 -23.59 -3.11
N PRO A 77 14.07 -23.20 -3.16
CA PRO A 77 13.07 -23.98 -3.88
C PRO A 77 13.35 -23.96 -5.39
N THR A 78 13.08 -25.09 -6.02
CA THR A 78 13.06 -25.27 -7.48
C THR A 78 11.66 -25.70 -7.89
N ALA A 79 11.34 -25.66 -9.19
CA ALA A 79 10.07 -26.19 -9.69
C ALA A 79 9.76 -27.61 -9.20
N ALA A 80 10.78 -28.47 -9.11
CA ALA A 80 10.64 -29.86 -8.66
C ALA A 80 10.43 -30.00 -7.14
N THR A 81 10.94 -29.07 -6.34
CA THR A 81 10.91 -29.15 -4.86
C THR A 81 9.83 -28.28 -4.21
N LEU A 82 8.98 -27.60 -5.01
CA LEU A 82 7.89 -26.77 -4.48
C LEU A 82 6.95 -27.54 -3.56
N GLY A 83 6.62 -28.79 -3.90
CA GLY A 83 5.74 -29.63 -3.08
C GLY A 83 6.31 -29.87 -1.67
N GLU A 84 7.63 -30.11 -1.59
CA GLU A 84 8.35 -30.31 -0.33
C GLU A 84 8.40 -29.01 0.48
N ALA A 85 8.71 -27.87 -0.16
CA ALA A 85 8.71 -26.56 0.48
C ALA A 85 7.32 -26.22 1.07
N TYR A 86 6.24 -26.44 0.30
CA TYR A 86 4.87 -26.24 0.76
C TYR A 86 4.54 -27.12 1.96
N ALA A 87 4.92 -28.40 1.93
CA ALA A 87 4.66 -29.32 3.03
C ALA A 87 5.43 -28.95 4.30
N ALA A 88 6.73 -28.63 4.17
CA ALA A 88 7.58 -28.27 5.29
C ALA A 88 7.13 -26.99 5.99
N ASN A 89 6.79 -25.94 5.23
CA ASN A 89 6.31 -24.68 5.80
C ASN A 89 4.93 -24.83 6.45
N ARG A 90 4.01 -25.65 5.90
CA ARG A 90 2.74 -25.97 6.59
C ARG A 90 2.97 -26.73 7.89
N ALA A 91 3.90 -27.70 7.91
CA ALA A 91 4.24 -28.42 9.14
C ALA A 91 4.86 -27.48 10.19
N ASN A 92 5.65 -26.50 9.76
CA ASN A 92 6.22 -25.47 10.63
C ASN A 92 5.12 -24.55 11.21
N ALA A 93 4.15 -24.13 10.39
CA ALA A 93 2.99 -23.37 10.84
C ALA A 93 2.11 -24.15 11.83
N GLU A 94 1.93 -25.45 11.59
CA GLU A 94 1.18 -26.32 12.50
C GLU A 94 1.88 -26.48 13.86
N LEU A 95 3.22 -26.53 13.87
CA LEU A 95 4.00 -26.51 15.11
C LEU A 95 3.90 -25.14 15.83
N ALA A 96 4.01 -24.04 15.10
CA ALA A 96 3.82 -22.68 15.64
C ALA A 96 2.44 -22.52 16.28
N SER A 97 1.39 -23.00 15.62
CA SER A 97 0.01 -23.04 16.13
C SER A 97 -0.09 -23.74 17.49
N ARG A 98 0.54 -24.92 17.63
CA ARG A 98 0.56 -25.64 18.92
C ARG A 98 1.35 -24.90 20.01
N MET A 99 2.48 -24.30 19.65
CA MET A 99 3.30 -23.53 20.58
C MET A 99 2.57 -22.28 21.08
N ALA A 100 1.93 -21.53 20.18
CA ALA A 100 1.10 -20.38 20.53
C ALA A 100 -0.08 -20.78 21.42
N ALA A 101 -0.76 -21.90 21.11
CA ALA A 101 -1.86 -22.40 21.94
C ALA A 101 -1.39 -22.81 23.35
N ALA A 102 -0.24 -23.50 23.46
CA ALA A 102 0.35 -23.87 24.75
C ALA A 102 0.80 -22.63 25.55
N HIS A 103 1.19 -21.56 24.87
CA HIS A 103 1.50 -20.27 25.47
C HIS A 103 0.25 -19.45 25.86
N GLY A 104 -0.94 -19.87 25.44
CA GLY A 104 -2.20 -19.19 25.74
C GLY A 104 -2.64 -18.15 24.69
N ASP A 105 -1.87 -17.94 23.62
CA ASP A 105 -2.26 -17.05 22.52
C ASP A 105 -3.16 -17.77 21.51
N ARG A 106 -4.46 -17.77 21.79
CA ARG A 106 -5.47 -18.42 20.95
C ARG A 106 -5.61 -17.76 19.58
N HIS A 107 -5.33 -16.46 19.48
CA HIS A 107 -5.47 -15.71 18.23
C HIS A 107 -4.35 -16.10 17.26
N ARG A 108 -3.08 -15.99 17.69
CA ARG A 108 -1.94 -16.46 16.89
C ARG A 108 -2.06 -17.94 16.56
N ALA A 109 -2.48 -18.77 17.51
CA ALA A 109 -2.69 -20.20 17.25
C ALA A 109 -3.72 -20.45 16.12
N ALA A 110 -4.81 -19.67 16.07
CA ALA A 110 -5.79 -19.77 15.00
C ALA A 110 -5.23 -19.30 13.66
N SER A 111 -4.50 -18.19 13.63
CA SER A 111 -3.83 -17.68 12.42
C SER A 111 -2.83 -18.69 11.85
N ASP A 112 -1.96 -19.26 12.69
CA ASP A 112 -0.95 -20.24 12.27
C ASP A 112 -1.60 -21.55 11.80
N ARG A 113 -2.68 -21.99 12.46
CA ARG A 113 -3.47 -23.16 12.02
C ARG A 113 -4.11 -22.94 10.65
N ALA A 114 -4.59 -21.72 10.38
CA ALA A 114 -5.18 -21.40 9.08
C ALA A 114 -4.12 -21.48 7.95
N LEU A 115 -2.88 -21.04 8.23
CA LEU A 115 -1.73 -21.17 7.34
C LEU A 115 -1.26 -22.63 7.16
N ALA A 116 -1.42 -23.45 8.19
CA ALA A 116 -1.11 -24.89 8.13
C ALA A 116 -2.11 -25.72 7.30
N ALA A 117 -3.24 -25.15 6.88
CA ALA A 117 -4.28 -25.90 6.17
C ALA A 117 -3.72 -26.57 4.89
N PRO A 118 -4.09 -27.83 4.59
CA PRO A 118 -3.52 -28.57 3.45
C PRO A 118 -3.67 -27.90 2.08
N SER A 119 -4.68 -27.05 1.92
CA SER A 119 -4.94 -26.27 0.70
C SER A 119 -3.99 -25.08 0.50
N ARG A 120 -3.24 -24.68 1.54
CA ARG A 120 -2.29 -23.56 1.49
C ARG A 120 -0.98 -24.02 0.86
N ARG A 121 -0.39 -23.17 0.03
CA ARG A 121 0.94 -23.39 -0.59
C ARG A 121 1.90 -22.34 -0.09
N LEU A 122 2.72 -22.68 0.91
CA LEU A 122 3.62 -21.74 1.57
C LEU A 122 5.07 -21.93 1.09
N LEU A 123 5.63 -20.96 0.38
CA LEU A 123 7.05 -20.95 0.01
C LEU A 123 7.96 -20.69 1.20
N SER A 124 7.50 -19.90 2.15
CA SER A 124 8.19 -19.67 3.43
C SER A 124 7.18 -19.37 4.53
N PHE A 125 7.57 -19.71 5.75
CA PHE A 125 6.84 -19.40 6.97
C PHE A 125 7.84 -19.17 8.12
N ASP A 126 7.61 -18.11 8.88
CA ASP A 126 8.31 -17.83 10.14
C ASP A 126 7.29 -17.27 11.15
N GLY A 127 6.94 -18.08 12.16
CA GLY A 127 5.97 -17.68 13.18
C GLY A 127 6.51 -16.71 14.23
N ARG A 128 7.82 -16.41 14.22
CA ARG A 128 8.46 -15.59 15.26
C ARG A 128 8.08 -14.11 15.15
N GLY A 129 7.85 -13.46 16.28
CA GLY A 129 7.50 -12.04 16.34
C GLY A 129 6.14 -11.73 15.72
N SER A 130 6.07 -10.72 14.84
CA SER A 130 4.88 -10.44 14.02
C SER A 130 4.61 -11.52 12.96
N GLY A 131 5.63 -12.36 12.73
CA GLY A 131 5.66 -13.43 11.75
C GLY A 131 5.74 -12.96 10.29
N ARG A 132 6.10 -13.91 9.42
CA ARG A 132 6.30 -13.75 7.97
C ARG A 132 5.75 -14.98 7.26
N ALA A 133 5.19 -14.78 6.07
CA ALA A 133 4.67 -15.86 5.25
C ALA A 133 4.66 -15.47 3.77
N VAL A 134 4.96 -16.43 2.90
CA VAL A 134 4.82 -16.28 1.45
C VAL A 134 3.89 -17.37 0.93
N GLU A 135 2.68 -17.01 0.52
CA GLU A 135 1.65 -17.94 0.03
C GLU A 135 1.47 -17.82 -1.49
N VAL A 136 1.30 -18.96 -2.17
CA VAL A 136 1.15 -19.09 -3.62
C VAL A 136 -0.26 -19.52 -4.02
N PHE A 137 -0.84 -18.77 -4.95
CA PHE A 137 -2.12 -19.04 -5.61
C PHE A 137 -1.85 -19.37 -7.08
N GLY A 138 -2.32 -20.53 -7.55
CA GLY A 138 -2.02 -21.06 -8.88
C GLY A 138 -0.82 -22.01 -8.91
N ASP A 139 -0.41 -22.38 -10.12
CA ASP A 139 0.72 -23.27 -10.37
C ASP A 139 1.97 -22.44 -10.70
N LEU A 140 2.84 -22.25 -9.69
CA LEU A 140 4.01 -21.39 -9.80
C LEU A 140 5.09 -21.97 -10.73
N ALA A 141 5.32 -23.28 -10.72
CA ALA A 141 6.35 -23.92 -11.55
C ALA A 141 6.08 -23.72 -13.05
N HIS A 142 4.82 -23.50 -13.40
CA HIS A 142 4.31 -23.43 -14.75
C HIS A 142 3.72 -22.05 -15.07
N ALA A 143 3.94 -21.04 -14.23
CA ALA A 143 3.38 -19.72 -14.48
C ALA A 143 4.18 -18.98 -15.57
N ASP A 144 3.50 -18.55 -16.63
CA ASP A 144 4.05 -17.62 -17.61
C ASP A 144 4.13 -16.20 -17.01
N ARG A 145 3.23 -15.90 -16.05
CA ARG A 145 3.13 -14.61 -15.39
C ARG A 145 2.88 -14.75 -13.89
N VAL A 146 3.65 -14.04 -13.07
CA VAL A 146 3.58 -14.09 -11.61
C VAL A 146 3.34 -12.70 -11.06
N ALA A 147 2.21 -12.49 -10.40
CA ALA A 147 1.93 -11.27 -9.64
C ALA A 147 2.40 -11.45 -8.19
N VAL A 148 3.20 -10.52 -7.68
CA VAL A 148 3.68 -10.53 -6.29
C VAL A 148 3.09 -9.34 -5.56
N LEU A 149 2.22 -9.59 -4.59
CA LEU A 149 1.64 -8.56 -3.74
C LEU A 149 2.62 -8.26 -2.60
N VAL A 150 2.94 -6.99 -2.43
CA VAL A 150 3.78 -6.48 -1.33
C VAL A 150 2.91 -5.62 -0.42
N PRO A 151 2.67 -6.04 0.84
CA PRO A 151 1.75 -5.36 1.74
C PRO A 151 2.34 -4.07 2.30
N GLY A 152 1.45 -3.21 2.79
CA GLY A 152 1.80 -2.05 3.60
C GLY A 152 1.88 -2.33 5.11
N SER A 153 1.76 -1.27 5.89
CA SER A 153 1.78 -1.25 7.35
C SER A 153 0.72 -2.17 7.99
N ASP A 154 0.91 -2.51 9.27
CA ASP A 154 -0.01 -3.34 10.08
C ASP A 154 -0.36 -4.73 9.50
N THR A 155 0.47 -5.22 8.57
CA THR A 155 0.34 -6.59 8.05
C THR A 155 1.26 -7.53 8.82
N SER A 156 0.68 -8.55 9.43
CA SER A 156 1.33 -9.55 10.28
C SER A 156 0.61 -10.89 10.11
N LEU A 157 1.10 -11.96 10.75
CA LEU A 157 0.36 -13.23 10.76
C LEU A 157 -1.02 -13.10 11.46
N ASP A 158 -1.19 -12.15 12.37
CA ASP A 158 -2.49 -11.89 13.03
C ASP A 158 -3.51 -11.27 12.07
N THR A 159 -3.03 -10.52 11.09
CA THR A 159 -3.86 -9.80 10.13
C THR A 159 -3.82 -10.40 8.73
N TYR A 160 -3.16 -11.56 8.57
CA TYR A 160 -2.79 -12.14 7.29
C TYR A 160 -3.98 -12.46 6.39
N GLU A 161 -5.11 -12.91 6.97
CA GLU A 161 -6.28 -13.28 6.17
C GLU A 161 -6.83 -12.10 5.35
N ARG A 162 -6.72 -10.86 5.83
CA ARG A 162 -7.11 -9.68 5.04
C ARG A 162 -6.18 -9.47 3.84
N PHE A 163 -4.88 -9.59 4.06
CA PHE A 163 -3.89 -9.47 2.99
C PHE A 163 -4.04 -10.59 1.95
N ARG A 164 -4.22 -11.83 2.42
CA ARG A 164 -4.53 -12.99 1.61
C ARG A 164 -5.77 -12.82 0.76
N ALA A 165 -6.85 -12.23 1.31
CA ALA A 165 -8.09 -12.04 0.56
C ALA A 165 -7.86 -11.25 -0.74
N GLY A 166 -6.95 -10.27 -0.74
CA GLY A 166 -6.57 -9.53 -1.94
C GLY A 166 -5.85 -10.40 -2.99
N ALA A 167 -4.90 -11.23 -2.54
CA ALA A 167 -4.20 -12.17 -3.43
C ALA A 167 -5.15 -13.21 -4.03
N ALA A 168 -6.07 -13.74 -3.22
CA ALA A 168 -7.10 -14.68 -3.66
C ALA A 168 -8.06 -14.03 -4.68
N ALA A 169 -8.53 -12.80 -4.42
CA ALA A 169 -9.41 -12.08 -5.32
C ALA A 169 -8.75 -11.80 -6.68
N LEU A 170 -7.45 -11.44 -6.69
CA LEU A 170 -6.70 -11.31 -7.93
C LEU A 170 -6.58 -12.65 -8.66
N HIS A 171 -6.22 -13.72 -7.94
CA HIS A 171 -6.12 -15.05 -8.54
C HIS A 171 -7.45 -15.53 -9.15
N ASP A 172 -8.58 -15.28 -8.48
CA ASP A 172 -9.91 -15.62 -8.98
C ASP A 172 -10.34 -14.77 -10.18
N ARG A 173 -9.85 -13.53 -10.27
CA ARG A 173 -10.12 -12.63 -11.40
C ARG A 173 -9.30 -13.00 -12.65
N LEU A 174 -8.16 -13.68 -12.47
CA LEU A 174 -7.30 -14.11 -13.57
C LEU A 174 -7.87 -15.36 -14.25
N PRO A 175 -7.77 -15.46 -15.59
CA PRO A 175 -8.23 -16.62 -16.33
C PRO A 175 -7.53 -17.90 -15.86
N ARG A 176 -8.30 -18.97 -15.72
CA ARG A 176 -7.76 -20.31 -15.51
C ARG A 176 -7.57 -20.97 -16.88
N PRO A 177 -6.42 -21.58 -17.17
CA PRO A 177 -6.24 -22.33 -18.39
C PRO A 177 -7.34 -23.38 -18.51
N SER A 178 -8.31 -23.17 -19.39
CA SER A 178 -9.34 -24.16 -19.65
C SER A 178 -8.70 -25.30 -20.44
N GLY A 179 -8.73 -26.52 -19.91
CA GLY A 179 -8.25 -27.72 -20.59
C GLY A 179 -8.96 -28.04 -21.92
N SER A 180 -9.99 -27.27 -22.28
CA SER A 180 -10.61 -27.29 -23.61
C SER A 180 -9.72 -26.51 -24.59
N ARG A 181 -8.96 -27.26 -25.40
CA ARG A 181 -8.51 -26.78 -26.71
C ARG A 181 -9.74 -26.51 -27.55
N GLN A 182 -10.32 -25.31 -27.46
CA GLN A 182 -11.36 -24.88 -28.38
C GLN A 182 -10.71 -24.74 -29.77
N THR A 183 -10.73 -25.82 -30.54
CA THR A 183 -10.30 -25.86 -31.93
C THR A 183 -11.20 -24.94 -32.74
N GLY A 184 -10.69 -23.78 -33.15
CA GLY A 184 -11.38 -22.96 -34.17
C GLY A 184 -11.16 -21.46 -34.11
N SER A 185 -10.71 -20.88 -32.98
CA SER A 185 -10.38 -19.45 -32.94
C SER A 185 -8.90 -19.25 -32.66
N ARG A 186 -8.24 -18.39 -33.43
CA ARG A 186 -6.84 -17.93 -33.23
C ARG A 186 -6.69 -17.07 -31.95
N ARG A 187 -7.49 -17.29 -30.89
CA ARG A 187 -7.22 -16.67 -29.59
C ARG A 187 -5.90 -17.26 -29.09
N ARG A 188 -4.90 -16.38 -28.96
CA ARG A 188 -3.64 -16.67 -28.26
C ARG A 188 -3.98 -17.41 -26.96
N ALA A 189 -3.32 -18.55 -26.72
CA ALA A 189 -3.54 -19.31 -25.49
C ALA A 189 -3.44 -18.36 -24.29
N GLU A 190 -4.43 -18.40 -23.40
CA GLU A 190 -4.43 -17.54 -22.22
C GLU A 190 -3.22 -17.88 -21.34
N PRO A 191 -2.43 -16.88 -20.90
CA PRO A 191 -1.20 -17.15 -20.16
C PRO A 191 -1.52 -17.82 -18.82
N ARG A 192 -0.69 -18.77 -18.40
CA ARG A 192 -0.79 -19.38 -17.07
C ARG A 192 -0.32 -18.37 -16.04
N THR A 193 -1.14 -18.10 -15.04
CA THR A 193 -0.83 -17.10 -14.01
C THR A 193 -0.70 -17.71 -12.62
N ALA A 194 0.23 -17.18 -11.82
CA ALA A 194 0.27 -17.37 -10.38
C ALA A 194 0.24 -16.02 -9.65
N VAL A 195 -0.28 -16.01 -8.44
CA VAL A 195 -0.26 -14.85 -7.53
C VAL A 195 0.48 -15.25 -6.26
N VAL A 196 1.32 -14.38 -5.75
CA VAL A 196 2.09 -14.57 -4.52
C VAL A 196 1.72 -13.47 -3.54
N ALA A 197 1.26 -13.85 -2.35
CA ALA A 197 1.14 -12.93 -1.21
C ALA A 197 2.46 -12.92 -0.44
N TRP A 198 3.28 -11.89 -0.62
CA TRP A 198 4.62 -11.81 -0.04
C TRP A 198 4.65 -10.96 1.25
N LEU A 199 4.47 -11.58 2.41
CA LEU A 199 4.76 -10.98 3.72
C LEU A 199 6.18 -11.40 4.15
N GLY A 200 7.18 -10.90 3.44
CA GLY A 200 8.60 -11.27 3.65
C GLY A 200 9.39 -10.39 4.62
N TYR A 201 8.76 -9.35 5.18
CA TYR A 201 9.41 -8.37 6.04
C TYR A 201 8.53 -8.01 7.24
N THR A 202 9.13 -7.39 8.26
CA THR A 202 8.38 -6.86 9.40
C THR A 202 7.81 -5.51 9.02
N THR A 203 6.50 -5.44 8.85
CA THR A 203 5.82 -4.20 8.45
C THR A 203 5.83 -3.18 9.59
N PRO A 204 5.89 -1.87 9.27
CA PRO A 204 5.79 -0.84 10.29
C PRO A 204 4.35 -0.80 10.87
N GLY A 205 4.22 -0.42 12.14
CA GLY A 205 2.91 -0.20 12.76
C GLY A 205 2.39 1.20 12.50
N THR A 206 1.11 1.39 12.19
CA THR A 206 0.52 2.69 11.74
C THR A 206 0.69 3.85 12.74
N ILE A 207 0.90 3.58 14.03
CA ILE A 207 1.14 4.60 15.09
C ILE A 207 2.64 4.68 15.44
N SER A 208 3.51 4.58 14.45
CA SER A 208 4.96 4.69 14.65
C SER A 208 5.55 5.71 13.70
N THR A 209 6.50 6.50 14.19
CA THR A 209 7.38 7.33 13.34
C THR A 209 8.07 6.50 12.26
N THR A 210 8.13 5.16 12.39
CA THR A 210 8.67 4.29 11.34
C THR A 210 7.87 4.29 10.05
N VAL A 211 6.57 4.60 10.09
CA VAL A 211 5.70 4.69 8.88
C VAL A 211 6.00 5.91 8.03
N ILE A 212 6.67 6.92 8.59
CA ILE A 212 7.09 8.15 7.90
C ILE A 212 8.58 8.15 7.57
N THR A 213 9.29 7.04 7.85
CA THR A 213 10.73 6.89 7.57
C THR A 213 11.01 5.73 6.62
N PRO A 214 12.05 5.82 5.78
CA PRO A 214 12.40 4.75 4.83
C PRO A 214 13.14 3.55 5.48
N THR A 215 13.43 3.57 6.78
CA THR A 215 14.31 2.58 7.45
C THR A 215 13.83 1.15 7.30
N ARG A 216 12.53 0.86 7.55
CA ARG A 216 11.98 -0.49 7.38
C ARG A 216 11.97 -0.93 5.92
N ALA A 217 11.75 0.01 5.00
CA ALA A 217 11.82 -0.27 3.57
C ALA A 217 13.26 -0.59 3.12
N ALA A 218 14.26 0.07 3.69
CA ALA A 218 15.67 -0.23 3.42
C ALA A 218 16.06 -1.63 3.90
N GLU A 219 15.55 -2.07 5.06
CA GLU A 219 15.74 -3.44 5.57
C GLU A 219 14.99 -4.50 4.74
N ALA A 220 13.81 -4.16 4.21
CA ALA A 220 12.96 -5.07 3.45
C ALA A 220 13.41 -5.27 1.99
N ALA A 221 14.06 -4.26 1.38
CA ALA A 221 14.43 -4.29 -0.03
C ALA A 221 15.37 -5.45 -0.41
N PRO A 222 16.43 -5.79 0.36
CA PRO A 222 17.26 -6.97 0.07
C PRO A 222 16.46 -8.27 0.06
N ALA A 223 15.55 -8.45 1.03
CA ALA A 223 14.71 -9.65 1.11
C ALA A 223 13.76 -9.77 -0.09
N LEU A 224 13.23 -8.64 -0.59
CA LEU A 224 12.42 -8.64 -1.81
C LEU A 224 13.27 -9.00 -3.04
N ARG A 225 14.49 -8.45 -3.17
CA ARG A 225 15.42 -8.78 -4.27
C ARG A 225 15.76 -10.27 -4.30
N GLU A 226 16.11 -10.83 -3.14
CA GLU A 226 16.41 -12.26 -2.98
C GLU A 226 15.19 -13.12 -3.33
N PHE A 227 14.00 -12.70 -2.90
CA PHE A 227 12.76 -13.41 -3.23
C PHE A 227 12.47 -13.40 -4.74
N ILE A 228 12.67 -12.28 -5.43
CA ILE A 228 12.52 -12.23 -6.89
C ILE A 228 13.54 -13.14 -7.58
N GLY A 229 14.79 -13.17 -7.11
CA GLY A 229 15.79 -14.13 -7.60
C GLY A 229 15.35 -15.59 -7.43
N THR A 230 14.78 -15.92 -6.26
CA THR A 230 14.21 -17.25 -5.99
C THR A 230 13.04 -17.57 -6.92
N LEU A 231 12.13 -16.62 -7.14
CA LEU A 231 11.02 -16.81 -8.09
C LEU A 231 11.54 -17.11 -9.49
N ARG A 232 12.53 -16.36 -9.97
CA ARG A 232 13.15 -16.59 -11.28
C ARG A 232 13.81 -17.96 -11.41
N ALA A 233 14.44 -18.45 -10.34
CA ALA A 233 14.99 -19.80 -10.31
C ALA A 233 13.91 -20.90 -10.39
N VAL A 234 12.69 -20.61 -9.90
CA VAL A 234 11.54 -21.54 -9.98
C VAL A 234 10.83 -21.46 -11.33
N THR A 235 10.57 -20.25 -11.84
CA THR A 235 9.70 -20.01 -13.01
C THR A 235 10.46 -19.92 -14.33
N GLY A 236 11.79 -19.75 -14.28
CA GLY A 236 12.64 -19.55 -15.44
C GLY A 236 12.65 -18.12 -15.99
N PRO A 237 13.60 -17.82 -16.91
CA PRO A 237 13.84 -16.46 -17.40
C PRO A 237 12.73 -15.90 -18.29
N ASP A 238 11.95 -16.78 -18.96
CA ASP A 238 10.91 -16.37 -19.90
C ASP A 238 9.60 -15.94 -19.22
N SER A 239 9.47 -16.19 -17.91
CA SER A 239 8.31 -15.74 -17.15
C SER A 239 8.27 -14.21 -17.04
N HIS A 240 7.10 -13.65 -16.74
CA HIS A 240 6.97 -12.22 -16.41
C HIS A 240 6.60 -12.06 -14.95
N VAL A 241 7.42 -11.32 -14.19
CA VAL A 241 7.13 -11.00 -12.78
C VAL A 241 6.61 -9.58 -12.69
N ILE A 242 5.48 -9.39 -12.01
CA ILE A 242 4.81 -8.12 -11.79
C ILE A 242 4.75 -7.86 -10.28
N LEU A 243 5.26 -6.71 -9.84
CA LEU A 243 5.13 -6.28 -8.45
C LEU A 243 3.87 -5.43 -8.27
N LEU A 244 3.02 -5.82 -7.32
CA LEU A 244 1.83 -5.08 -6.91
C LEU A 244 2.04 -4.57 -5.48
N CYS A 245 2.47 -3.32 -5.36
CA CYS A 245 2.93 -2.75 -4.10
C CYS A 245 1.86 -1.81 -3.55
N HIS A 246 1.48 -2.00 -2.29
CA HIS A 246 0.40 -1.26 -1.66
C HIS A 246 0.89 -0.46 -0.45
N SER A 247 0.46 0.80 -0.35
CA SER A 247 0.75 1.66 0.81
C SER A 247 2.26 1.70 1.10
N TYR A 248 2.73 1.47 2.34
CA TYR A 248 4.16 1.39 2.66
C TYR A 248 4.95 0.39 1.79
N GLY A 249 4.30 -0.65 1.25
CA GLY A 249 4.88 -1.58 0.30
C GLY A 249 5.41 -0.90 -0.96
N THR A 250 4.88 0.27 -1.36
CA THR A 250 5.40 1.04 -2.50
C THR A 250 6.80 1.59 -2.23
N VAL A 251 7.09 1.94 -0.97
CA VAL A 251 8.42 2.38 -0.54
C VAL A 251 9.41 1.21 -0.57
N VAL A 252 8.99 0.03 -0.08
CA VAL A 252 9.79 -1.21 -0.16
C VAL A 252 10.14 -1.53 -1.61
N CYS A 253 9.15 -1.50 -2.50
CA CYS A 253 9.36 -1.76 -3.92
C CYS A 253 10.23 -0.70 -4.59
N GLY A 254 10.04 0.60 -4.28
CA GLY A 254 10.91 1.67 -4.79
C GLY A 254 12.38 1.46 -4.43
N ARG A 255 12.66 1.10 -3.18
CA ARG A 255 14.02 0.77 -2.70
C ARG A 255 14.59 -0.51 -3.34
N ALA A 256 13.73 -1.47 -3.68
CA ALA A 256 14.13 -2.71 -4.33
C ALA A 256 14.27 -2.60 -5.86
N ALA A 257 13.67 -1.59 -6.50
CA ALA A 257 13.40 -1.57 -7.94
C ALA A 257 14.66 -1.58 -8.84
N ALA A 258 15.75 -0.97 -8.37
CA ALA A 258 16.97 -0.83 -9.16
C ALA A 258 17.49 -2.19 -9.63
N HIS A 259 17.51 -2.38 -10.95
CA HIS A 259 17.92 -3.60 -11.65
C HIS A 259 17.12 -4.87 -11.30
N LEU A 260 15.94 -4.74 -10.69
CA LEU A 260 15.08 -5.88 -10.40
C LEU A 260 14.53 -6.49 -11.69
N ASP A 261 14.56 -7.82 -11.80
CA ASP A 261 14.07 -8.53 -12.98
C ASP A 261 12.55 -8.71 -12.96
N VAL A 262 11.85 -7.59 -13.12
CA VAL A 262 10.37 -7.50 -13.16
C VAL A 262 9.95 -6.67 -14.38
N THR A 263 8.79 -6.97 -14.96
CA THR A 263 8.31 -6.26 -16.16
C THR A 263 7.41 -5.09 -15.84
N ASP A 264 6.74 -5.13 -14.70
CA ASP A 264 5.76 -4.14 -14.28
C ASP A 264 5.88 -3.91 -12.76
N LEU A 265 5.87 -2.64 -12.36
CA LEU A 265 5.85 -2.18 -10.98
C LEU A 265 4.59 -1.34 -10.79
N VAL A 266 3.66 -1.81 -9.96
CA VAL A 266 2.38 -1.15 -9.71
C VAL A 266 2.35 -0.58 -8.31
N LEU A 267 2.07 0.72 -8.21
CA LEU A 267 2.06 1.50 -6.97
C LEU A 267 0.61 1.87 -6.62
N LEU A 268 0.07 1.26 -5.56
CA LEU A 268 -1.31 1.41 -5.13
C LEU A 268 -1.38 2.17 -3.81
N GLY A 269 -2.17 3.24 -3.75
CA GLY A 269 -2.39 4.00 -2.51
C GLY A 269 -1.07 4.48 -1.91
N SER A 270 -0.15 4.94 -2.77
CA SER A 270 1.23 5.20 -2.39
C SER A 270 1.33 6.49 -1.58
N PRO A 271 2.02 6.50 -0.42
CA PRO A 271 2.42 7.74 0.23
C PRO A 271 3.63 8.40 -0.46
N GLY A 272 4.16 7.76 -1.52
CA GLY A 272 5.44 8.03 -2.18
C GLY A 272 6.30 6.76 -2.21
N ILE A 273 7.47 6.83 -2.86
CA ILE A 273 8.37 5.67 -3.01
C ILE A 273 9.86 5.94 -2.74
N GLY A 274 10.19 7.16 -2.31
CA GLY A 274 11.55 7.56 -1.93
C GLY A 274 12.46 7.93 -3.10
N VAL A 275 11.89 8.28 -4.25
CA VAL A 275 12.58 8.90 -5.40
C VAL A 275 11.68 9.95 -6.04
N GLU A 276 12.26 10.86 -6.83
CA GLU A 276 11.54 11.98 -7.45
C GLU A 276 10.83 11.62 -8.75
N SER A 277 11.37 10.66 -9.52
CA SER A 277 10.78 10.22 -10.77
C SER A 277 10.90 8.72 -10.98
N ALA A 278 10.07 8.18 -11.88
CA ALA A 278 10.16 6.79 -12.32
C ALA A 278 11.52 6.46 -12.95
N ALA A 279 12.22 7.44 -13.54
CA ALA A 279 13.55 7.26 -14.11
C ALA A 279 14.61 7.00 -13.03
N ASP A 280 14.47 7.60 -11.85
CA ASP A 280 15.38 7.46 -10.71
C ASP A 280 15.30 6.08 -10.04
N LEU A 281 14.29 5.27 -10.38
CA LEU A 281 14.19 3.88 -9.92
C LEU A 281 15.24 2.95 -10.55
N HIS A 282 15.90 3.39 -11.64
CA HIS A 282 16.88 2.58 -12.39
C HIS A 282 16.33 1.18 -12.74
N THR A 283 15.07 1.12 -13.12
CA THR A 283 14.36 -0.11 -13.52
C THR A 283 14.00 -0.09 -15.00
N ARG A 284 13.87 -1.28 -15.59
CA ARG A 284 13.31 -1.47 -16.94
C ARG A 284 11.81 -1.75 -16.91
N ALA A 285 11.24 -1.91 -15.71
CA ALA A 285 9.83 -2.18 -15.53
C ALA A 285 8.97 -0.99 -15.97
N ARG A 286 7.79 -1.27 -16.52
CA ARG A 286 6.76 -0.24 -16.69
C ARG A 286 6.21 0.12 -15.32
N VAL A 287 6.22 1.40 -14.98
CA VAL A 287 5.74 1.89 -13.69
C VAL A 287 4.29 2.34 -13.83
N TRP A 288 3.42 1.79 -13.00
CA TRP A 288 1.99 2.11 -12.95
C TRP A 288 1.65 2.69 -11.59
N ALA A 289 0.70 3.62 -11.54
CA ALA A 289 0.22 4.19 -10.29
C ALA A 289 -1.30 4.33 -10.28
N ALA A 290 -1.92 4.10 -9.12
CA ALA A 290 -3.32 4.40 -8.91
C ALA A 290 -3.63 4.74 -7.45
N ARG A 291 -4.57 5.66 -7.26
CA ARG A 291 -5.17 6.01 -5.98
C ARG A 291 -6.69 5.95 -6.11
N GLY A 292 -7.37 5.32 -5.15
CA GLY A 292 -8.83 5.36 -5.11
C GLY A 292 -9.30 6.76 -4.70
N ALA A 293 -10.45 7.21 -5.19
CA ALA A 293 -10.93 8.57 -4.92
C ALA A 293 -11.17 8.85 -3.42
N ASP A 294 -11.49 7.80 -2.66
CA ASP A 294 -11.74 7.89 -1.21
C ASP A 294 -10.52 7.41 -0.39
N ASP A 295 -9.34 7.28 -1.00
CA ASP A 295 -8.11 6.93 -0.29
C ASP A 295 -7.51 8.16 0.43
N TRP A 296 -7.56 8.12 1.77
CA TRP A 296 -7.01 9.13 2.68
C TRP A 296 -5.53 9.42 2.47
N VAL A 297 -4.76 8.54 1.84
CA VAL A 297 -3.34 8.80 1.54
C VAL A 297 -3.19 10.00 0.61
N GLY A 298 -4.21 10.36 -0.17
CA GLY A 298 -4.21 11.59 -0.97
C GLY A 298 -4.14 12.88 -0.14
N ASP A 299 -4.49 12.82 1.14
CA ASP A 299 -4.42 13.96 2.08
C ASP A 299 -3.07 14.05 2.81
N VAL A 300 -2.17 13.08 2.60
CA VAL A 300 -0.83 13.07 3.21
C VAL A 300 0.12 13.93 2.36
N PRO A 301 0.87 14.87 2.96
CA PRO A 301 1.86 15.65 2.21
C PRO A 301 2.92 14.76 1.54
N HIS A 302 2.96 14.80 0.20
CA HIS A 302 3.94 14.06 -0.62
C HIS A 302 5.22 14.89 -0.84
N ALA A 303 6.02 15.04 0.21
CA ALA A 303 7.33 15.67 0.16
C ALA A 303 8.24 14.95 1.16
N ASP A 304 9.53 14.86 0.86
CA ASP A 304 10.53 14.48 1.85
C ASP A 304 11.22 15.72 2.45
N ALA A 305 11.59 15.62 3.72
CA ALA A 305 12.39 16.61 4.41
C ALA A 305 13.39 15.90 5.31
N ASP A 306 14.66 16.29 5.23
CA ASP A 306 15.66 15.85 6.21
C ASP A 306 15.44 16.59 7.53
N LEU A 307 14.99 15.85 8.54
CA LEU A 307 14.80 16.35 9.89
C LEU A 307 15.75 15.60 10.83
N PHE A 308 16.73 16.32 11.38
CA PHE A 308 17.72 15.76 12.33
C PHE A 308 18.45 14.51 11.81
N GLY A 309 18.78 14.47 10.51
CA GLY A 309 19.47 13.33 9.88
C GLY A 309 18.56 12.14 9.54
N THR A 310 17.23 12.31 9.63
CA THR A 310 16.24 11.32 9.19
C THR A 310 15.35 11.95 8.11
N THR A 311 15.31 11.33 6.93
CA THR A 311 14.39 11.72 5.86
C THR A 311 12.96 11.36 6.26
N VAL A 312 12.11 12.38 6.37
CA VAL A 312 10.68 12.27 6.68
C VAL A 312 9.89 12.51 5.41
N GLY A 313 9.10 11.53 4.99
CA GLY A 313 8.35 11.56 3.72
C GLY A 313 8.94 10.67 2.64
N PHE A 314 8.22 10.53 1.53
CA PHE A 314 8.51 9.51 0.51
C PHE A 314 8.68 10.08 -0.91
N GLY A 315 9.05 11.35 -1.01
CA GLY A 315 9.28 12.04 -2.28
C GLY A 315 7.99 12.34 -3.05
N THR A 316 8.13 12.56 -4.35
CA THR A 316 7.03 12.93 -5.27
C THR A 316 5.90 11.89 -5.31
N ASP A 317 4.64 12.38 -5.35
CA ASP A 317 3.45 11.55 -5.53
C ASP A 317 3.50 10.77 -6.87
N PRO A 318 3.40 9.43 -6.87
CA PRO A 318 3.42 8.64 -8.11
C PRO A 318 2.28 8.95 -9.09
N LEU A 319 1.21 9.63 -8.65
CA LEU A 319 0.14 10.11 -9.52
C LEU A 319 0.47 11.44 -10.20
N SER A 320 1.50 12.16 -9.74
CA SER A 320 1.92 13.41 -10.36
C SER A 320 2.44 13.16 -11.78
N PRO A 321 2.06 13.99 -12.78
CA PRO A 321 2.66 13.92 -14.12
C PRO A 321 4.19 14.04 -14.10
N SER A 322 4.77 14.77 -13.15
CA SER A 322 6.23 14.93 -13.01
C SER A 322 6.94 13.62 -12.62
N PHE A 323 6.24 12.70 -11.97
CA PHE A 323 6.79 11.41 -11.58
C PHE A 323 6.98 10.48 -12.78
N GLY A 324 6.07 10.53 -13.76
CA GLY A 324 6.19 9.79 -15.02
C GLY A 324 5.65 8.35 -15.00
N ALA A 325 4.79 7.97 -14.05
CA ALA A 325 4.10 6.68 -14.06
C ALA A 325 2.90 6.65 -15.04
N HIS A 326 2.52 5.46 -15.46
CA HIS A 326 1.25 5.21 -16.15
C HIS A 326 0.10 5.17 -15.14
N VAL A 327 -0.64 6.27 -15.04
CA VAL A 327 -1.77 6.39 -14.11
C VAL A 327 -3.01 5.65 -14.65
N PHE A 328 -3.65 4.85 -13.81
CA PHE A 328 -4.88 4.13 -14.15
C PHE A 328 -5.98 4.32 -13.10
N ALA A 329 -7.23 4.12 -13.51
CA ALA A 329 -8.39 4.31 -12.65
C ALA A 329 -8.49 3.19 -11.60
N ALA A 330 -8.55 3.57 -10.31
CA ALA A 330 -8.84 2.66 -9.20
C ALA A 330 -10.32 2.69 -8.73
N GLY A 331 -11.11 3.64 -9.21
CA GLY A 331 -12.50 3.86 -8.76
C GLY A 331 -12.57 4.60 -7.43
N SER A 332 -13.70 4.49 -6.73
CA SER A 332 -13.97 5.15 -5.44
C SER A 332 -13.60 4.30 -4.22
N GLY A 333 -12.74 3.28 -4.37
CA GLY A 333 -12.31 2.47 -3.23
C GLY A 333 -11.47 3.31 -2.26
N GLY A 334 -11.56 3.01 -0.97
CA GLY A 334 -10.65 3.53 0.04
C GLY A 334 -9.31 2.77 0.05
N HIS A 335 -8.47 3.12 1.01
CA HIS A 335 -7.07 2.65 1.07
C HIS A 335 -6.91 1.13 1.08
N SER A 336 -7.90 0.36 1.54
CA SER A 336 -7.82 -1.11 1.61
C SER A 336 -8.58 -1.84 0.49
N ASP A 337 -9.18 -1.12 -0.46
CA ASP A 337 -10.20 -1.66 -1.38
C ASP A 337 -9.67 -2.01 -2.77
N TYR A 338 -8.37 -1.87 -3.03
CA TYR A 338 -7.76 -2.07 -4.35
C TYR A 338 -7.97 -3.45 -4.96
N PHE A 339 -8.19 -4.46 -4.12
CA PHE A 339 -8.42 -5.85 -4.53
C PHE A 339 -9.88 -6.29 -4.32
N THR A 340 -10.79 -5.36 -4.04
CA THR A 340 -12.21 -5.68 -3.84
C THR A 340 -12.80 -6.32 -5.11
N PRO A 341 -13.43 -7.50 -5.01
CA PRO A 341 -14.07 -8.16 -6.16
C PRO A 341 -15.05 -7.24 -6.88
N GLY A 342 -14.98 -7.22 -8.21
CA GLY A 342 -15.83 -6.36 -9.05
C GLY A 342 -15.40 -4.90 -9.16
N SER A 343 -14.37 -4.47 -8.43
CA SER A 343 -13.86 -3.09 -8.52
C SER A 343 -13.12 -2.80 -9.83
N ALA A 344 -13.09 -1.52 -10.21
CA ALA A 344 -12.30 -1.03 -11.35
C ALA A 344 -10.79 -1.28 -11.14
N SER A 345 -10.29 -1.07 -9.91
CA SER A 345 -8.91 -1.36 -9.55
C SER A 345 -8.54 -2.81 -9.83
N LEU A 346 -9.29 -3.79 -9.29
CA LEU A 346 -9.00 -5.21 -9.48
C LEU A 346 -9.04 -5.61 -10.97
N ALA A 347 -9.98 -5.05 -11.74
CA ALA A 347 -10.06 -5.29 -13.18
C ALA A 347 -8.81 -4.79 -13.93
N ASN A 348 -8.30 -3.60 -13.58
CA ASN A 348 -7.07 -3.06 -14.18
C ASN A 348 -5.82 -3.81 -13.73
N LEU A 349 -5.74 -4.22 -12.46
CA LEU A 349 -4.65 -5.06 -11.96
C LEU A 349 -4.56 -6.38 -12.73
N ALA A 350 -5.71 -7.04 -12.98
CA ALA A 350 -5.74 -8.26 -13.79
C ALA A 350 -5.24 -8.02 -15.23
N ARG A 351 -5.61 -6.89 -15.86
CA ARG A 351 -5.12 -6.53 -17.21
C ARG A 351 -3.62 -6.28 -17.24
N ILE A 352 -3.08 -5.57 -16.25
CA ILE A 352 -1.63 -5.34 -16.12
C ILE A 352 -0.92 -6.68 -15.97
N VAL A 353 -1.40 -7.55 -15.07
CA VAL A 353 -0.83 -8.89 -14.88
C VAL A 353 -0.85 -9.67 -16.19
N LEU A 354 -1.96 -9.69 -16.93
CA LEU A 354 -2.07 -10.40 -18.22
C LEU A 354 -1.23 -9.78 -19.35
N GLY A 355 -0.78 -8.54 -19.19
CA GLY A 355 -0.06 -7.78 -20.21
C GLY A 355 -0.98 -7.04 -21.19
N ASP A 356 -2.29 -7.02 -20.93
CA ASP A 356 -3.34 -6.37 -21.73
C ASP A 356 -3.40 -4.86 -21.47
N THR A 357 -2.23 -4.23 -21.47
CA THR A 357 -2.01 -2.85 -21.04
C THR A 357 -2.77 -1.78 -21.83
N ARG A 358 -3.24 -2.12 -23.05
CA ARG A 358 -4.11 -1.23 -23.85
C ARG A 358 -5.54 -1.17 -23.35
N GLU A 359 -5.99 -2.16 -22.57
CA GLU A 359 -7.33 -2.22 -22.00
C GLU A 359 -7.40 -1.61 -20.59
N VAL A 360 -6.26 -1.21 -20.03
CA VAL A 360 -6.18 -0.54 -18.74
C VAL A 360 -6.84 0.83 -18.86
N THR A 361 -7.87 1.08 -18.07
CA THR A 361 -8.59 2.36 -18.11
C THR A 361 -7.75 3.43 -17.43
N ARG A 362 -7.47 4.51 -18.15
CA ARG A 362 -6.72 5.67 -17.61
C ARG A 362 -7.57 6.44 -16.60
N ALA A 363 -6.91 7.04 -15.61
CA ALA A 363 -7.55 7.96 -14.66
C ALA A 363 -7.69 9.36 -15.27
#